data_AF-A0A3D0UJW1-F1
#
_entry.id   AF-A0A3D0UJW1-F1
#
_cell.length_a   1.000
_cell.length_b   1.000
_cell.length_c   1.000
_cell.angle_alpha   90.00
_cell.angle_beta   90.00
_cell.angle_gamma   90.00
#
_symmetry.space_group_name_H-M   'P 1'
#
loop_
_entity.id
_entity.type
_entity.pdbx_description
1 polymer ?
#
loop_
_entity_poly.entity_id
_entity_poly.type
_entity_poly.pdbx_seq_one_letter_code
_entity_poly.pdbx_strand_id
1 'polypeptide(L)' 'HEILAIQGNLGIARWQARFTHLISGKRIALDCIFLVEFDEHQKCRMFREWWHSQVIEAGPNDNSV' A
#
# COMPACT_ATOMS: atom_id res chain seq x y z
N HIS A 1 7.46 1.50 3.27
CA HIS A 1 6.28 1.68 4.13
C HIS A 1 6.69 2.59 5.28
N GLU A 2 5.73 3.23 5.93
CA GLU A 2 5.93 4.22 6.98
C GLU A 2 4.83 4.04 8.04
N ILE A 3 5.18 4.04 9.32
CA ILE A 3 4.21 4.03 10.42
C ILE A 3 3.77 5.47 10.67
N LEU A 4 2.46 5.74 10.61
CA LEU A 4 1.90 7.08 10.80
C LEU A 4 1.43 7.31 12.23
N ALA A 5 0.82 6.30 12.86
CA ALA A 5 0.33 6.39 14.23
C ALA A 5 0.21 5.00 14.88
N ILE A 6 0.34 4.97 16.20
CA ILE A 6 0.05 3.80 17.03
C ILE A 6 -0.78 4.27 18.22
N GLN A 7 -1.89 3.58 18.50
CA GLN A 7 -2.72 3.81 19.68
C GLN A 7 -3.14 2.46 20.28
N GLY A 8 -2.51 2.07 21.38
CA GLY A 8 -2.75 0.76 22.01
C GLY A 8 -2.40 -0.38 21.04
N ASN A 9 -3.38 -1.21 20.72
CA ASN A 9 -3.27 -2.31 19.77
C ASN A 9 -3.63 -1.93 18.31
N LEU A 10 -3.94 -0.65 18.04
CA LEU A 10 -4.22 -0.13 16.71
C LEU A 10 -2.97 0.54 16.11
N GLY A 11 -2.66 0.20 14.85
CA GLY A 11 -1.60 0.81 14.07
C GLY A 11 -2.10 1.34 12.73
N ILE A 12 -1.64 2.52 12.34
CA ILE A 12 -1.86 3.11 11.03
C ILE A 12 -0.52 3.20 10.31
N ALA A 13 -0.45 2.69 9.08
CA ALA A 13 0.76 2.74 8.27
C ALA A 13 0.44 3.09 6.82
N ARG A 14 1.31 3.86 6.19
CA ARG A 14 1.28 4.15 4.77
C ARG A 14 2.19 3.22 4.01
N TRP A 15 1.77 2.80 2.83
CA TRP A 15 2.64 2.13 1.88
C TRP A 15 2.34 2.58 0.45
N GLN A 16 3.32 2.37 -0.42
CA GLN A 16 3.24 2.73 -1.82
C GLN A 16 3.83 1.60 -2.66
N ALA A 17 3.30 1.43 -3.87
CA ALA A 17 3.88 0.52 -4.85
C ALA A 17 3.71 1.04 -6.27
N ARG A 18 4.59 0.54 -7.15
CA ARG A 18 4.49 0.73 -8.59
C ARG A 18 4.67 -0.61 -9.27
N PHE A 19 3.75 -0.98 -10.15
CA PHE A 19 3.81 -2.26 -10.86
C PHE A 19 3.13 -2.16 -12.22
N THR A 20 3.41 -3.14 -13.08
CA THR A 20 2.75 -3.28 -14.38
C THR A 20 1.62 -4.29 -14.24
N HIS A 21 0.39 -3.87 -14.49
CA HIS A 21 -0.77 -4.76 -14.44
C HIS A 21 -0.77 -5.67 -15.68
N LEU A 22 -0.38 -6.93 -15.49
CA LEU A 22 -0.07 -7.89 -16.57
C LEU A 22 -1.16 -8.00 -17.63
N ILE A 23 -2.44 -8.00 -17.25
CA ILE A 23 -3.55 -8.15 -18.19
C ILE A 23 -3.69 -6.90 -19.09
N SER A 24 -3.57 -5.70 -18.50
CA SER A 24 -3.82 -4.45 -19.23
C SER A 24 -2.56 -3.80 -19.81
N GLY A 25 -1.37 -4.27 -19.43
CA GLY A 25 -0.09 -3.62 -19.73
C GLY A 25 0.12 -2.25 -19.06
N LYS A 26 -0.87 -1.72 -18.34
CA LYS A 26 -0.80 -0.40 -17.69
C LYS A 26 0.16 -0.41 -16.52
N ARG A 27 0.98 0.64 -16.40
CA ARG A 27 1.77 0.94 -15.21
C ARG A 27 0.85 1.61 -14.18
N ILE A 28 0.80 1.04 -12.97
CA ILE A 28 -0.05 1.50 -11.88
C ILE A 28 0.86 1.98 -10.75
N ALA A 29 0.51 3.13 -10.15
CA ALA A 29 1.02 3.57 -8.86
C ALA A 29 -0.11 3.47 -7.82
N LEU A 30 0.23 2.95 -6.65
CA LEU A 30 -0.64 2.88 -5.48
C LEU A 30 -0.09 3.74 -4.35
N ASP A 31 -1.00 4.46 -3.69
CA ASP A 31 -0.77 5.14 -2.42
C ASP A 31 -1.83 4.68 -1.44
N CYS A 32 -1.41 4.04 -0.35
CA CYS A 32 -2.28 3.20 0.45
C CYS A 32 -2.09 3.45 1.95
N ILE A 33 -3.17 3.24 2.69
CA ILE A 33 -3.21 3.29 4.15
C ILE A 33 -3.74 1.97 4.70
N PHE A 34 -3.02 1.41 5.67
CA PHE A 34 -3.49 0.33 6.53
C PHE A 34 -4.03 0.89 7.84
N LEU A 35 -5.12 0.30 8.32
CA LEU A 35 -5.51 0.31 9.74
C LEU A 35 -5.51 -1.13 10.23
N VAL A 36 -4.60 -1.44 11.14
CA VAL A 36 -4.39 -2.80 11.66
C VAL A 36 -4.68 -2.81 13.16
N GLU A 37 -5.39 -3.82 13.63
CA GLU A 37 -5.56 -4.08 15.04
C GLU A 37 -4.98 -5.44 15.42
N PHE A 38 -4.26 -5.50 16.54
CA PHE A 38 -3.66 -6.72 17.06
C PHE A 38 -4.40 -7.24 18.29
N ASP A 39 -4.43 -8.56 18.48
CA ASP A 39 -4.93 -9.21 19.68
C ASP A 39 -3.84 -9.31 20.78
N GLU A 40 -4.21 -9.88 21.93
CA GLU A 40 -3.33 -10.12 23.08
C GLU A 40 -2.15 -11.07 22.77
N HIS A 41 -2.25 -11.86 21.70
CA HIS A 41 -1.18 -12.74 21.21
C HIS A 41 -0.34 -12.09 20.11
N GLN A 42 -0.49 -10.77 19.89
CA GLN A 42 0.18 -9.98 18.86
C GLN A 42 -0.12 -10.46 17.44
N LYS A 43 -1.28 -11.10 17.22
CA LYS A 43 -1.76 -11.47 15.88
C LYS A 43 -2.70 -10.39 15.38
N CYS A 44 -2.66 -10.15 14.07
CA CYS A 44 -3.58 -9.23 13.42
C CYS A 44 -5.00 -9.79 13.49
N ARG A 45 -5.90 -9.11 14.21
CA ARG A 45 -7.32 -9.47 14.30
C ARG A 45 -8.21 -8.69 13.33
N MET A 46 -7.78 -7.49 12.95
CA MET A 46 -8.47 -6.65 11.98
C MET A 46 -7.44 -6.03 11.04
N PHE A 47 -7.70 -6.14 9.73
CA PHE A 47 -6.93 -5.49 8.70
C PHE A 47 -7.88 -4.76 7.77
N ARG A 48 -7.80 -3.43 7.75
CA ARG A 48 -8.52 -2.60 6.79
C ARG A 48 -7.53 -1.83 5.96
N GLU A 49 -7.84 -1.73 4.68
CA GLU A 49 -6.99 -1.07 3.73
C GLU A 49 -7.81 -0.18 2.81
N TRP A 50 -7.25 0.98 2.51
CA TRP A 50 -7.72 1.87 1.47
C TRP A 50 -6.56 2.21 0.56
N TRP A 51 -6.82 2.20 -0.73
CA TRP A 51 -5.86 2.54 -1.77
C TRP A 51 -6.40 3.63 -2.67
N HIS A 52 -5.51 4.53 -3.05
CA HIS A 52 -5.68 5.39 -4.20
C HIS A 52 -4.81 4.85 -5.32
N SER A 53 -5.42 4.56 -6.48
CA SER A 53 -4.69 4.05 -7.64
C SER A 53 -4.65 5.07 -8.76
N GLN A 54 -3.51 5.13 -9.43
CA GLN A 54 -3.30 5.97 -10.61
C GLN A 54 -2.63 5.16 -11.71
N VAL A 55 -3.17 5.25 -12.92
CA VAL A 55 -2.40 4.85 -14.10
C VAL A 55 -1.34 5.92 -14.32
N ILE A 56 -0.08 5.50 -14.33
CA ILE A 56 1.05 6.39 -14.62
C ILE A 56 1.56 6.10 -16.02
N GLU A 57 1.84 7.15 -16.79
CA GLU A 57 2.49 6.98 -18.08
C GLU A 57 3.96 6.59 -17.88
N ALA A 58 4.51 5.80 -18.81
CA ALA A 58 5.94 5.56 -18.85
C ALA A 58 6.62 6.89 -19.16
N GLY A 59 7.38 7.43 -18.20
CA GLY A 59 8.25 8.57 -18.48
C GLY A 59 9.31 8.18 -19.52
N PRO A 60 9.89 9.13 -20.26
CA PRO A 60 10.83 8.85 -21.36
C PRO A 60 12.08 8.04 -20.97
N ASN A 61 12.33 7.82 -19.67
CA ASN A 61 13.48 7.07 -19.14
C ASN A 61 13.10 5.89 -18.21
N ASP A 62 11.87 5.35 -18.26
CA ASP A 62 11.51 4.18 -17.44
C ASP A 62 12.14 2.89 -18.00
N ASN A 63 13.43 2.67 -17.71
CA ASN A 63 14.19 1.45 -17.98
C ASN A 63 14.08 0.42 -16.84
N SER A 64 13.04 0.48 -15.99
CA SER A 64 12.85 -0.53 -14.94
C SER A 64 12.16 -1.78 -15.48
N VAL A 65 12.97 -2.72 -15.99
CA VAL A 65 12.64 -4.16 -16.09
C VAL A 65 12.55 -4.75 -14.70
#